data_AF-A0A7W0Q9H6-F1
#
_entry.id   AF-A0A7W0Q9H6-F1
#
_cell.length_a   1.000
_cell.length_b   1.000
_cell.length_c   1.000
_cell.angle_alpha   90.00
_cell.angle_beta   90.00
_cell.angle_gamma   90.00
#
_symmetry.space_group_name_H-M   'P 1'
#
loop_
_entity.id
_entity.type
_entity.pdbx_description
1 polymer ?
#
loop_
_entity_poly.entity_id
_entity_poly.type
_entity_poly.pdbx_seq_one_letter_code
_entity_poly.pdbx_strand_id
1 'polypeptide(L)'
;MPDDQDDLGGKLIIWERVDEDGDPLEPVEVVNFSNPMRPRHNPAAQAIKNAISLAERPALRYPRLVDLIALKLDAGRPKDIADVVELLRQNPDADDEEIRATCRQYGLDKIDELIEYARSNKR
;
A
#
# COMPACT_ATOMS: atom_id res chain seq x y z
N MET A 1 -19.62 7.61 -18.00
CA MET A 1 -20.57 6.49 -17.88
C MET A 1 -19.95 5.46 -16.96
N PRO A 2 -20.74 4.75 -16.13
CA PRO A 2 -20.24 3.58 -15.40
C PRO A 2 -19.78 2.52 -16.41
N ASP A 3 -18.65 1.87 -16.15
CA ASP A 3 -18.07 0.82 -17.01
C ASP A 3 -18.79 -0.51 -16.74
N ASP A 4 -19.01 -1.31 -17.77
CA ASP A 4 -19.77 -2.56 -17.75
C ASP A 4 -18.99 -3.75 -17.15
N GLN A 5 -17.79 -3.49 -16.63
CA GLN A 5 -16.84 -4.46 -16.06
C GLN A 5 -16.60 -4.29 -14.55
N ASP A 6 -17.29 -3.35 -13.89
CA ASP A 6 -17.25 -3.19 -12.42
C ASP A 6 -18.62 -3.57 -11.83
N ASP A 7 -18.83 -4.87 -11.56
CA ASP A 7 -20.10 -5.42 -11.06
C ASP A 7 -20.60 -4.74 -9.76
N LEU A 8 -19.75 -4.00 -9.05
CA LEU A 8 -20.12 -3.27 -7.85
C LEU A 8 -20.01 -1.76 -7.99
N GLY A 9 -19.29 -1.19 -8.96
CA GLY A 9 -19.31 0.25 -9.26
C GLY A 9 -18.98 1.19 -8.08
N GLY A 10 -18.25 0.69 -7.07
CA GLY A 10 -18.03 1.38 -5.80
C GLY A 10 -19.23 1.39 -4.83
N LYS A 11 -20.30 0.66 -5.13
CA LYS A 11 -21.52 0.52 -4.32
C LYS A 11 -21.49 -0.78 -3.52
N LEU A 12 -21.42 -0.66 -2.20
CA LEU A 12 -21.65 -1.78 -1.28
C LEU A 12 -23.10 -1.72 -0.81
N ILE A 13 -23.87 -2.77 -1.07
CA ILE A 13 -25.26 -2.88 -0.59
C ILE A 13 -25.26 -3.82 0.60
N ILE A 14 -25.68 -3.32 1.75
CA ILE A 14 -25.82 -4.13 2.97
C ILE A 14 -27.29 -4.54 3.06
N TRP A 15 -27.52 -5.83 2.85
CA TRP A 15 -28.80 -6.49 3.09
C TRP A 15 -28.75 -7.17 4.45
N GLU A 16 -29.91 -7.40 5.06
CA GLU A 16 -30.09 -8.00 6.39
C GLU A 16 -30.04 -7.02 7.55
N ARG A 17 -31.06 -6.17 7.57
CA ARG A 17 -31.65 -5.76 8.83
C ARG A 17 -33.16 -5.95 8.70
N VAL A 18 -33.78 -6.56 9.71
CA VAL A 18 -35.24 -6.66 9.82
C VAL A 18 -35.68 -5.75 10.97
N ASP A 19 -36.87 -5.19 10.89
CA ASP A 19 -37.44 -4.43 12.01
C ASP A 19 -37.94 -5.36 13.13
N GLU A 20 -38.54 -4.79 14.17
CA GLU A 20 -39.04 -5.54 15.33
C GLU A 20 -40.18 -6.52 14.96
N ASP A 21 -40.85 -6.28 13.83
CA ASP A 21 -41.94 -7.09 13.30
C ASP A 21 -41.44 -8.16 12.28
N GLY A 22 -40.14 -8.15 11.98
CA GLY A 22 -39.48 -9.09 11.07
C GLY A 22 -39.56 -8.70 9.60
N ASP A 23 -40.04 -7.50 9.28
CA ASP A 23 -40.08 -6.99 7.92
C ASP A 23 -38.67 -6.52 7.48
N PRO A 24 -38.27 -6.75 6.21
CA PRO A 24 -36.97 -6.29 5.72
C PRO A 24 -36.88 -4.77 5.77
N LEU A 25 -35.89 -4.24 6.49
CA LEU A 25 -35.54 -2.82 6.43
C LEU A 25 -34.98 -2.50 5.04
N GLU A 26 -35.26 -1.28 4.55
CA GLU A 26 -34.75 -0.81 3.27
C GLU A 26 -33.22 -0.93 3.21
N PRO A 27 -32.65 -1.34 2.05
CA PRO A 27 -31.23 -1.56 1.92
C PRO A 27 -30.44 -0.26 2.13
N VAL A 28 -29.33 -0.37 2.86
CA VAL A 28 -28.38 0.75 2.98
C VAL A 28 -27.35 0.61 1.87
N GLU A 29 -27.26 1.66 1.04
CA GLU A 29 -26.29 1.75 -0.04
C GLU A 29 -25.11 2.63 0.40
N VAL A 30 -23.92 2.04 0.44
CA VAL A 30 -22.67 2.78 0.67
C VAL A 30 -21.99 3.01 -0.68
N VAL A 31 -21.92 4.27 -1.10
CA VAL A 31 -21.27 4.66 -2.37
C VAL A 31 -19.86 5.18 -2.09
N ASN A 32 -18.85 4.45 -2.53
CA ASN A 32 -17.47 4.87 -2.54
C ASN A 32 -17.19 5.72 -3.79
N PHE A 33 -17.39 7.04 -3.66
CA PHE A 33 -17.03 8.03 -4.69
C PHE A 33 -15.52 8.12 -4.96
N SER A 34 -14.70 7.47 -4.14
CA SER A 34 -13.24 7.39 -4.29
C SER A 34 -12.78 6.07 -4.86
N ASN A 35 -13.65 5.25 -5.48
CA ASN A 35 -13.19 4.16 -6.34
C ASN A 35 -12.45 4.81 -7.53
N PRO A 36 -11.12 4.71 -7.62
CA PRO A 36 -10.39 5.46 -8.62
C PRO A 36 -10.75 4.89 -10.00
N MET A 37 -11.24 5.77 -10.90
CA MET A 37 -11.51 5.47 -12.32
C MET A 37 -10.29 4.95 -13.11
N ARG A 38 -9.13 4.81 -12.46
CA ARG A 38 -7.88 4.33 -13.05
C ARG A 38 -7.21 3.37 -12.07
N PRO A 39 -6.55 2.31 -12.57
CA PRO A 39 -5.71 1.45 -11.74
C PRO A 39 -4.72 2.30 -10.94
N ARG A 40 -4.69 2.13 -9.62
CA ARG A 40 -3.66 2.77 -8.79
C ARG A 40 -2.29 2.37 -9.30
N HIS A 41 -1.45 3.35 -9.59
CA HIS A 41 -0.05 3.11 -9.91
C HIS A 41 0.62 2.53 -8.67
N ASN A 42 1.17 1.32 -8.77
CA ASN A 42 1.79 0.61 -7.65
C ASN A 42 3.28 0.34 -7.94
N PRO A 43 4.11 0.13 -6.90
CA PRO A 43 5.55 0.00 -7.06
C PRO A 43 6.02 -1.36 -7.63
N ALA A 44 5.13 -2.35 -7.81
CA ALA A 44 5.55 -3.73 -8.08
C ALA A 44 6.31 -3.90 -9.40
N ALA A 45 5.84 -3.30 -10.49
CA ALA A 45 6.51 -3.40 -11.79
C ALA A 45 7.93 -2.81 -11.74
N GLN A 46 8.09 -1.67 -11.06
CA GLN A 46 9.37 -1.00 -10.95
C GLN A 46 10.32 -1.76 -10.00
N ALA A 47 9.80 -2.34 -8.92
CA ALA A 47 10.57 -3.20 -8.02
C ALA A 47 11.14 -4.44 -8.72
N ILE A 48 10.36 -5.08 -9.60
CA ILE A 48 10.82 -6.23 -10.40
C ILE A 48 11.90 -5.78 -11.39
N LYS A 49 11.68 -4.64 -12.07
CA LYS A 49 12.62 -4.09 -13.05
C LYS A 49 13.97 -3.72 -12.42
N ASN A 50 13.95 -3.19 -11.21
CA ASN A 50 15.14 -2.74 -10.48
C ASN A 50 15.80 -3.85 -9.62
N ALA A 51 15.22 -5.05 -9.59
CA ALA A 51 15.69 -6.10 -8.70
C ALA A 51 17.15 -6.49 -9.00
N ILE A 52 17.92 -6.65 -7.92
CA ILE A 52 19.34 -6.99 -7.94
C ILE A 52 19.47 -8.52 -7.95
N SER A 53 20.35 -9.05 -8.81
CA SER A 53 20.66 -10.48 -8.85
C SER A 53 21.50 -10.91 -7.65
N LEU A 54 21.18 -12.06 -7.07
CA LEU A 54 21.99 -12.66 -6.02
C LEU A 54 23.27 -13.26 -6.65
N ALA A 55 24.45 -12.81 -6.21
CA ALA A 55 25.72 -13.14 -6.84
C ALA A 55 25.96 -14.65 -7.02
N GLU A 56 25.65 -15.44 -5.99
CA GLU A 56 25.84 -16.90 -5.99
C GLU A 56 24.71 -17.64 -6.72
N ARG A 57 23.58 -16.98 -6.99
CA ARG A 57 22.41 -17.57 -7.66
C ARG A 57 21.72 -16.52 -8.54
N PRO A 58 22.26 -16.21 -9.74
CA PRO A 58 21.77 -15.11 -10.58
C PRO A 58 20.30 -15.24 -11.04
N ALA A 59 19.74 -16.45 -10.97
CA ALA A 59 18.32 -16.70 -11.21
C ALA A 59 17.41 -16.15 -10.10
N LEU A 60 17.93 -15.97 -8.89
CA LEU A 60 17.24 -15.33 -7.78
C LEU A 60 17.55 -13.84 -7.77
N ARG A 61 16.50 -13.03 -7.64
CA ARG A 61 16.59 -11.57 -7.56
C ARG A 61 15.89 -11.08 -6.31
N TYR A 62 16.36 -9.96 -5.77
CA TYR A 62 15.77 -9.29 -4.61
C TYR A 62 15.58 -7.80 -4.91
N PRO A 63 14.53 -7.17 -4.35
CA PRO A 63 14.28 -5.74 -4.58
C PRO A 63 15.37 -4.89 -3.92
N ARG A 64 15.62 -3.69 -4.46
CA ARG A 64 16.39 -2.67 -3.75
C ARG A 64 15.63 -2.25 -2.48
N LEU A 65 16.34 -1.75 -1.48
CA LEU A 65 15.74 -1.31 -0.21
C LEU A 65 14.59 -0.31 -0.44
N VAL A 66 14.82 0.70 -1.28
CA VAL A 66 13.81 1.74 -1.56
C VAL A 66 12.55 1.17 -2.21
N ASP A 67 12.70 0.20 -3.12
CA ASP A 67 11.58 -0.45 -3.80
C ASP A 67 10.81 -1.38 -2.83
N LEU A 68 11.53 -2.03 -1.90
CA LEU A 68 10.93 -2.87 -0.85
C LEU A 68 10.11 -2.04 0.15
N ILE A 69 10.64 -0.88 0.56
CA ILE A 69 9.92 0.07 1.44
C ILE A 69 8.62 0.52 0.76
N ALA A 70 8.67 0.92 -0.51
CA ALA A 70 7.50 1.33 -1.27
C ALA A 70 6.45 0.20 -1.37
N LEU A 71 6.90 -1.03 -1.66
CA LEU A 71 6.03 -2.23 -1.69
C LEU A 71 5.32 -2.48 -0.35
N LYS A 72 6.06 -2.36 0.75
CA LYS A 72 5.50 -2.55 2.09
C LYS A 72 4.47 -1.48 2.44
N LEU A 73 4.75 -0.22 2.11
CA LEU A 73 3.80 0.86 2.36
C LEU A 73 2.55 0.78 1.48
N ASP A 74 2.67 0.40 0.21
CA ASP A 74 1.51 0.22 -0.67
C ASP A 74 0.61 -0.93 -0.21
N ALA A 75 1.16 -1.99 0.39
CA ALA A 75 0.38 -3.06 1.02
C ALA A 75 -0.43 -2.59 2.25
N GLY A 76 0.07 -1.60 2.99
CA GLY A 76 -0.68 -0.81 3.96
C GLY A 76 -1.13 -1.52 5.25
N ARG A 77 -0.74 -2.78 5.49
CA ARG A 77 -1.17 -3.49 6.72
C ARG A 77 -0.37 -2.98 7.93
N PRO A 78 -0.93 -3.05 9.16
CA PRO A 78 -0.20 -2.65 10.37
C PRO A 78 1.16 -3.36 10.51
N LYS A 79 1.24 -4.64 10.13
CA LYS A 79 2.49 -5.40 10.13
C LYS A 79 3.50 -4.87 9.10
N ASP A 80 3.04 -4.43 7.92
CA ASP A 80 3.94 -3.90 6.89
C ASP A 80 4.53 -2.54 7.30
N ILE A 81 3.79 -1.72 8.06
CA ILE A 81 4.32 -0.48 8.65
C ILE A 81 5.45 -0.79 9.65
N ALA A 82 5.27 -1.80 10.50
CA ALA A 82 6.31 -2.22 11.44
C ALA A 82 7.56 -2.73 10.70
N ASP A 83 7.37 -3.50 9.63
CA ASP A 83 8.45 -3.97 8.76
C ASP A 83 9.23 -2.79 8.14
N VAL A 84 8.55 -1.72 7.69
CA VAL A 84 9.20 -0.52 7.14
C VAL A 84 10.08 0.17 8.18
N VAL A 85 9.58 0.34 9.40
CA VAL A 85 10.38 0.95 10.48
C VAL A 85 11.62 0.12 10.79
N GLU A 86 11.47 -1.21 10.83
CA GLU A 86 12.59 -2.11 11.09
C GLU A 86 13.62 -2.06 9.95
N LEU A 87 13.18 -2.06 8.69
CA LEU A 87 14.05 -1.89 7.52
C LEU A 87 14.83 -0.58 7.59
N LEU A 88 14.19 0.52 7.95
CA LEU A 88 14.86 1.82 8.12
C LEU A 88 15.89 1.77 9.26
N ARG A 89 15.56 1.16 10.40
CA ARG A 89 16.48 1.04 11.55
C ARG A 89 17.71 0.19 11.23
N GLN A 90 17.53 -0.92 10.52
CA GLN A 90 18.62 -1.80 10.12
C GLN A 90 19.51 -1.19 9.03
N ASN A 91 19.05 -0.13 8.36
CA ASN A 91 19.77 0.57 7.31
C ASN A 91 19.90 2.07 7.67
N PRO A 92 20.73 2.42 8.68
CA PRO A 92 20.89 3.79 9.18
C PRO A 92 21.49 4.75 8.15
N ASP A 93 22.28 4.23 7.21
CA ASP A 93 22.98 4.99 6.18
C ASP A 93 22.22 5.03 4.85
N ALA A 94 20.99 4.53 4.83
CA ALA A 94 20.14 4.59 3.64
C ALA A 94 19.82 6.05 3.27
N ASP A 95 19.74 6.32 1.97
CA ASP A 95 19.40 7.64 1.45
C ASP A 95 17.91 7.94 1.67
N ASP A 96 17.63 8.74 2.71
CA ASP A 96 16.26 9.16 3.05
C ASP A 96 15.62 10.01 1.93
N GLU A 97 16.41 10.71 1.09
CA GLU A 97 15.87 11.48 -0.04
C GLU A 97 15.44 10.57 -1.19
N GLU A 98 16.24 9.54 -1.52
CA GLU A 98 15.86 8.52 -2.52
C GLU A 98 14.58 7.76 -2.08
N ILE A 99 14.49 7.41 -0.80
CA ILE A 99 13.33 6.72 -0.22
C ILE A 99 12.07 7.58 -0.35
N ARG A 100 12.14 8.86 0.04
CA ARG A 100 11.02 9.82 -0.09
C ARG A 100 10.61 10.00 -1.54
N ALA A 101 11.57 10.23 -2.43
CA ALA A 101 11.31 10.44 -3.85
C ALA A 101 10.61 9.23 -4.47
N THR A 102 11.06 8.01 -4.13
CA THR A 102 10.43 6.77 -4.59
C THR A 102 9.01 6.62 -4.07
N CYS A 103 8.78 6.84 -2.77
CA CYS A 103 7.46 6.71 -2.15
C CYS A 103 6.44 7.75 -2.67
N ARG A 104 6.87 8.99 -2.91
CA ARG A 104 6.01 10.08 -3.44
C ARG A 104 5.49 9.81 -4.84
N GLN A 105 6.22 9.06 -5.68
CA GLN A 105 5.74 8.65 -7.00
C GLN A 105 4.45 7.81 -6.94
N TYR A 106 4.19 7.19 -5.79
CA TYR A 106 3.03 6.33 -5.54
C TYR A 106 2.06 6.94 -4.51
N GLY A 107 2.27 8.19 -4.09
CA GLY A 107 1.44 8.86 -3.07
C GLY A 107 1.55 8.25 -1.66
N LEU A 108 2.71 7.70 -1.32
CA LEU A 108 2.97 7.03 -0.04
C LEU A 108 3.55 8.00 0.99
N ASP A 109 2.80 9.05 1.32
CA ASP A 109 3.29 10.21 2.09
C ASP A 109 3.64 9.89 3.55
N LYS A 110 3.10 8.79 4.09
CA LYS A 110 3.40 8.32 5.46
C LYS A 110 4.89 8.02 5.70
N ILE A 111 5.67 7.88 4.62
CA ILE A 111 7.11 7.60 4.73
C ILE A 111 7.87 8.65 5.55
N ASP A 112 7.46 9.92 5.50
CA ASP A 112 8.16 11.00 6.20
C ASP A 112 8.10 10.80 7.73
N GLU A 113 6.92 10.48 8.27
CA GLU A 113 6.73 10.15 9.70
C GLU A 113 7.52 8.90 10.12
N LEU A 114 7.58 7.89 9.24
CA LEU A 114 8.24 6.62 9.55
C LEU A 114 9.77 6.75 9.54
N ILE A 115 10.32 7.56 8.65
CA ILE A 115 11.74 7.93 8.67
C ILE A 115 12.04 8.63 10.00
N GLU A 116 11.32 9.68 10.35
CA GLU A 116 11.53 10.41 11.60
C GLU A 116 11.47 9.47 12.82
N TYR A 117 10.44 8.61 12.89
CA TYR A 117 10.28 7.65 13.97
C TYR A 117 11.42 6.62 14.04
N ALA A 118 11.89 6.14 12.89
CA ALA A 118 12.99 5.18 12.82
C ALA A 118 14.33 5.80 13.22
N ARG A 119 14.58 7.07 12.83
CA ARG A 119 15.84 7.79 13.12
C ARG A 119 15.92 8.30 14.56
N SER A 120 14.79 8.74 15.13
CA SER A 120 14.73 9.30 16.50
C SER A 120 14.84 8.25 17.61
N ASN A 121 14.49 6.99 17.33
CA ASN A 121 14.59 5.87 18.27
C ASN A 121 15.78 4.96 17.97
N LYS A 122 16.98 5.52 17.87
CA LYS A 122 18.22 4.72 17.90
C LYS A 122 18.39 4.14 19.31
N ARG A 123 18.15 2.82 19.44
CA ARG A 123 18.52 2.05 20.64
C ARG A 123 20.02 1.87 20.72
#